data_AF-A0A512MAY2-F1
#
_entry.id   AF-A0A512MAY2-F1
#
_cell.length_a   1.000
_cell.length_b   1.000
_cell.length_c   1.000
_cell.angle_alpha   90.00
_cell.angle_beta   90.00
_cell.angle_gamma   90.00
#
_symmetry.space_group_name_H-M   'P 1'
#
loop_
_entity.id
_entity.type
_entity.pdbx_description
1 polymer ?
#
loop_
_entity_poly.entity_id
_entity_poly.type
_entity_poly.pdbx_seq_one_letter_code
_entity_poly.pdbx_strand_id
1 'polypeptide(L)'
;MPRQRIWITATVLLAAIWGAVALVMHQTDDHVSWPGKVQTLVEEAPWLAGEKWSDEKRRGYLAKVITNYQRLDASQRKTLREDAHDSLDKFFASLTEAEQKEYVDRTIEPLFEVIDKGLKVMPLEERKRIVTRMRGDVKGMRGNNAEGDRLAEQDRKFMEDIMAEDPMLFLREASVKQKLELAPVLEDMQGRVQGLRR
;
A
#
# COMPACT_ATOMS: atom_id res chain seq x y z
N MET A 1 25.81 34.22 39.73
CA MET A 1 24.41 34.30 39.22
C MET A 1 24.22 34.39 37.69
N PRO A 2 25.18 34.80 36.82
CA PRO A 2 24.91 34.90 35.37
C PRO A 2 24.77 33.54 34.67
N ARG A 3 25.50 32.50 35.13
CA ARG A 3 25.37 31.13 34.61
C ARG A 3 23.96 30.56 34.77
N GLN A 4 23.31 30.81 35.92
CA GLN A 4 21.96 30.31 36.19
C GLN A 4 20.91 30.95 35.29
N ARG A 5 21.04 32.26 35.01
CA ARG A 5 20.20 32.95 34.01
C ARG A 5 20.37 32.37 32.60
N ILE A 6 21.60 32.09 32.18
CA ILE A 6 21.87 31.50 30.85
C ILE A 6 21.20 30.13 30.71
N TRP A 7 21.31 29.26 31.72
CA TRP A 7 20.66 27.95 31.71
C TRP A 7 19.13 28.05 31.68
N ILE A 8 18.53 28.95 32.47
CA ILE A 8 17.08 29.17 32.46
C ILE A 8 16.61 29.65 31.09
N THR A 9 17.29 30.64 30.49
CA THR A 9 16.93 31.14 29.16
C THR A 9 17.08 30.05 28.10
N ALA A 10 18.14 29.24 28.18
CA ALA A 10 18.35 28.11 27.27
C ALA A 10 17.24 27.06 27.39
N THR A 11 16.83 26.69 28.61
CA THR A 11 15.74 25.73 28.84
C THR A 11 14.40 26.28 28.35
N VAL A 12 14.10 27.57 28.58
CA VAL A 12 12.86 28.20 28.09
C VAL A 12 12.83 28.24 26.57
N LEU A 13 13.93 28.61 25.92
CA LEU A 13 14.03 28.59 24.46
C LEU A 13 13.87 27.18 23.91
N LEU A 14 14.51 26.18 24.54
CA LEU A 14 14.38 24.78 24.13
C LEU A 14 12.92 24.30 24.26
N ALA A 15 12.25 24.60 25.38
CA ALA A 15 10.85 24.26 25.59
C ALA A 15 9.93 24.97 24.60
N ALA A 16 10.20 26.24 24.26
CA ALA A 16 9.45 26.97 23.25
C ALA A 16 9.61 26.37 21.85
N ILE A 17 10.84 25.96 21.48
CA ILE A 17 11.12 25.29 20.20
C ILE A 17 10.38 23.96 20.14
N TRP A 18 10.50 23.10 21.16
CA TRP A 18 9.79 21.82 21.18
C TRP A 18 8.27 21.99 21.24
N GLY A 19 7.77 23.00 21.94
CA GLY A 19 6.35 23.35 21.94
C GLY A 19 5.85 23.75 20.55
N ALA A 20 6.64 24.55 19.82
CA ALA A 20 6.33 24.90 18.43
C ALA A 20 6.35 23.67 17.50
N VAL A 21 7.35 22.78 17.65
CA VAL A 21 7.42 21.53 16.89
C VAL A 21 6.21 20.64 17.19
N ALA A 22 5.85 20.47 18.47
CA ALA A 22 4.69 19.67 18.87
C ALA A 22 3.37 20.25 18.31
N LEU A 23 3.24 21.58 18.29
CA LEU A 23 2.09 22.26 17.70
C LEU A 23 1.99 22.01 16.19
N VAL A 24 3.11 22.12 15.46
CA VAL A 24 3.16 21.84 14.02
C VAL A 24 2.87 20.37 13.75
N MET A 25 3.47 19.44 14.50
CA MET A 25 3.17 18.01 14.38
C MET A 25 1.69 17.73 14.62
N HIS A 26 1.08 18.32 15.65
CA HIS A 26 -0.34 18.13 15.93
C HIS A 26 -1.25 18.66 14.81
N GLN A 27 -0.94 19.83 14.23
CA GLN A 27 -1.73 20.38 13.11
C GLN A 27 -1.54 19.61 11.81
N THR A 28 -0.33 19.09 11.57
CA THR A 28 0.02 18.37 10.34
C THR A 28 -0.23 16.87 10.42
N ASP A 29 -0.58 16.35 11.59
CA ASP A 29 -0.75 14.91 11.79
C ASP A 29 -1.79 14.31 10.83
N ASP A 30 -2.90 15.01 10.58
CA ASP A 30 -3.92 14.56 9.62
C ASP A 30 -3.46 14.60 8.15
N HIS A 31 -2.29 15.20 7.88
CA HIS A 31 -1.78 15.47 6.53
C HIS A 31 -0.52 14.66 6.20
N VAL A 32 0.18 14.15 7.21
CA VAL A 32 1.42 13.36 7.06
C VAL A 32 1.14 11.90 7.43
N SER A 33 1.68 10.97 6.64
CA SER A 33 1.61 9.53 6.89
C SER A 33 3.00 8.91 6.82
N TRP A 34 3.22 7.88 7.63
CA TRP A 34 4.45 7.07 7.66
C TRP A 34 4.06 5.61 7.97
N PRO A 35 4.94 4.63 7.71
CA PRO A 35 4.62 3.20 7.89
C PRO A 35 4.05 2.89 9.28
N GLY A 36 4.72 3.33 10.34
CA GLY A 36 4.26 3.12 11.72
C GLY A 36 2.85 3.65 12.00
N LYS A 37 2.44 4.77 11.39
CA LYS A 37 1.07 5.30 11.55
C LYS A 37 0.04 4.37 10.95
N VAL A 38 0.29 3.85 9.75
CA VAL A 38 -0.61 2.90 9.10
C VAL A 38 -0.67 1.61 9.90
N GLN A 39 0.49 1.13 10.39
CA GLN A 39 0.57 -0.03 11.27
C GLN A 39 -0.30 0.16 12.52
N THR A 40 -0.15 1.27 13.25
CA THR A 40 -0.97 1.57 14.43
C THR A 40 -2.46 1.60 14.08
N LEU A 41 -2.84 2.23 12.96
CA LEU A 41 -4.24 2.27 12.52
C LEU A 41 -4.81 0.88 12.18
N VAL A 42 -4.01 -0.05 11.66
CA VAL A 42 -4.53 -1.40 11.38
C VAL A 42 -4.56 -2.29 12.62
N GLU A 43 -3.62 -2.09 13.56
CA GLU A 43 -3.55 -2.83 14.82
C GLU A 43 -4.62 -2.38 15.83
N GLU A 44 -4.86 -1.08 15.91
CA GLU A 44 -5.85 -0.47 16.81
C GLU A 44 -7.25 -0.37 16.17
N ALA A 45 -7.52 -1.20 15.15
CA ALA A 45 -8.83 -1.25 14.54
C ALA A 45 -9.87 -1.66 15.61
N PRO A 46 -10.90 -0.83 15.89
CA PRO A 46 -11.76 -0.98 17.06
C PRO A 46 -12.46 -2.35 17.16
N TRP A 47 -12.82 -2.93 16.02
CA TRP A 47 -13.48 -4.23 15.95
C TRP A 47 -12.53 -5.40 16.24
N LEU A 48 -11.22 -5.23 16.13
CA LEU A 48 -10.25 -6.23 16.60
C LEU A 48 -10.26 -6.34 18.13
N ALA A 49 -10.57 -5.25 18.84
CA ALA A 49 -10.78 -5.23 20.28
C ALA A 49 -12.21 -5.67 20.70
N GLY A 50 -13.05 -6.08 19.74
CA GLY A 50 -14.42 -6.51 19.99
C GLY A 50 -15.46 -5.38 20.04
N GLU A 51 -15.09 -4.14 19.71
CA GLU A 51 -16.06 -3.05 19.63
C GLU A 51 -16.98 -3.21 18.42
N LYS A 52 -18.30 -3.13 18.66
CA LYS A 52 -19.30 -3.12 17.60
C LYS A 52 -19.53 -1.71 17.10
N TRP A 53 -18.89 -1.38 15.99
CA TRP A 53 -19.10 -0.12 15.28
C TRP A 53 -20.19 -0.26 14.23
N SER A 54 -20.95 0.81 13.98
CA SER A 54 -21.87 0.86 12.85
C SER A 54 -21.11 0.86 11.53
N ASP A 55 -21.75 0.39 10.46
CA ASP A 55 -21.16 0.30 9.11
C ASP A 55 -20.61 1.66 8.62
N GLU A 56 -21.26 2.76 8.98
CA GLU A 56 -20.79 4.11 8.63
C GLU A 56 -19.48 4.47 9.35
N LYS A 57 -19.36 4.15 10.64
CA LYS A 57 -18.12 4.38 11.39
C LYS A 57 -16.99 3.48 10.90
N ARG A 58 -17.30 2.21 10.59
CA ARG A 58 -16.32 1.27 10.02
C ARG A 58 -15.79 1.75 8.67
N ARG A 59 -16.68 2.17 7.76
CA ARG A 59 -16.29 2.77 6.47
C ARG A 59 -15.45 4.03 6.64
N GLY A 60 -15.80 4.91 7.59
CA GLY A 60 -14.99 6.08 7.91
C GLY A 60 -13.59 5.72 8.38
N TYR A 61 -13.45 4.70 9.23
CA TYR A 61 -12.15 4.20 9.69
C TYR A 61 -11.35 3.57 8.56
N LEU A 62 -11.99 2.74 7.74
CA LEU A 62 -11.37 2.13 6.55
C LEU A 62 -10.86 3.21 5.59
N ALA A 63 -11.64 4.25 5.33
CA ALA A 63 -11.24 5.38 4.51
C ALA A 63 -10.02 6.11 5.10
N LYS A 64 -9.92 6.23 6.43
CA LYS A 64 -8.75 6.79 7.12
C LYS A 64 -7.51 5.94 6.91
N VAL A 65 -7.60 4.61 7.05
CA VAL A 65 -6.50 3.67 6.79
C VAL A 65 -6.02 3.79 5.34
N ILE A 66 -6.95 3.71 4.38
CA ILE A 66 -6.64 3.82 2.94
C ILE A 66 -5.96 5.14 2.61
N THR A 67 -6.45 6.26 3.14
CA THR A 67 -5.87 7.59 2.91
C THR A 67 -4.44 7.68 3.42
N ASN A 68 -4.16 7.12 4.60
CA ASN A 68 -2.80 7.11 5.15
C ASN A 68 -1.90 6.17 4.36
N TYR A 69 -2.39 5.01 3.92
CA TYR A 69 -1.64 4.08 3.07
C TYR A 69 -1.27 4.70 1.71
N GLN A 70 -2.22 5.36 1.04
CA GLN A 70 -2.00 5.98 -0.28
C GLN A 70 -0.95 7.11 -0.24
N ARG A 71 -0.79 7.79 0.90
CA ARG A 71 0.23 8.83 1.10
C ARG A 71 1.64 8.27 1.25
N LEU A 72 1.78 6.97 1.52
CA LEU A 72 3.08 6.33 1.55
C LEU A 72 3.66 6.22 0.15
N ASP A 73 4.96 6.48 0.02
CA ASP A 73 5.71 6.19 -1.20
C ASP A 73 5.98 4.68 -1.36
N ALA A 74 6.49 4.27 -2.51
CA ALA A 74 6.75 2.85 -2.81
C ALA A 74 7.75 2.19 -1.83
N SER A 75 8.76 2.93 -1.37
CA SER A 75 9.73 2.40 -0.40
C SER A 75 9.09 2.22 0.97
N GLN A 76 8.27 3.18 1.40
CA GLN A 76 7.53 3.11 2.66
C GLN A 76 6.48 2.00 2.67
N ARG A 77 5.76 1.78 1.55
CA ARG A 77 4.80 0.66 1.42
C ARG A 77 5.51 -0.69 1.47
N LYS A 78 6.70 -0.78 0.88
CA LYS A 78 7.54 -1.98 0.99
C LYS A 78 7.94 -2.23 2.44
N THR A 79 8.48 -1.23 3.13
CA THR A 79 8.83 -1.33 4.57
C THR A 79 7.63 -1.71 5.42
N LEU A 80 6.46 -1.08 5.21
CA LEU A 80 5.24 -1.42 5.93
C LEU A 80 4.85 -2.90 5.74
N ARG A 81 4.99 -3.42 4.52
CA ARG A 81 4.65 -4.81 4.19
C ARG A 81 5.64 -5.80 4.81
N GLU A 82 6.92 -5.44 4.90
CA GLU A 82 7.96 -6.26 5.51
C GLU A 82 7.87 -6.26 7.05
N ASP A 83 7.66 -5.09 7.65
CA ASP A 83 7.70 -4.92 9.12
C ASP A 83 6.36 -5.26 9.79
N ALA A 84 5.23 -5.04 9.10
CA ALA A 84 3.88 -5.17 9.66
C ALA A 84 2.99 -6.18 8.92
N HIS A 85 3.59 -7.19 8.25
CA HIS A 85 2.87 -8.20 7.48
C HIS A 85 1.69 -8.82 8.25
N ASP A 86 1.96 -9.35 9.45
CA ASP A 86 0.95 -10.01 10.28
C ASP A 86 -0.20 -9.07 10.67
N SER A 87 0.10 -7.79 10.95
CA SER A 87 -0.89 -6.80 11.35
C SER A 87 -1.79 -6.41 10.17
N LEU A 88 -1.21 -6.25 8.97
CA LEU A 88 -1.96 -6.01 7.74
C LEU A 88 -2.86 -7.18 7.38
N ASP A 89 -2.35 -8.41 7.47
CA ASP A 89 -3.11 -9.62 7.15
C ASP A 89 -4.27 -9.84 8.13
N LYS A 90 -4.04 -9.66 9.43
CA LYS A 90 -5.09 -9.71 10.45
C LYS A 90 -6.16 -8.66 10.23
N PHE A 91 -5.75 -7.42 9.95
CA PHE A 91 -6.68 -6.34 9.65
C PHE A 91 -7.51 -6.65 8.42
N PHE A 92 -6.89 -7.04 7.31
CA PHE A 92 -7.59 -7.36 6.07
C PHE A 92 -8.56 -8.55 6.23
N ALA A 93 -8.16 -9.59 6.95
CA ALA A 93 -9.02 -10.73 7.26
C ALA A 93 -10.22 -10.37 8.16
N SER A 94 -10.12 -9.29 8.95
CA SER A 94 -11.21 -8.80 9.81
C SER A 94 -12.26 -7.95 9.08
N LEU A 95 -11.99 -7.58 7.81
CA LEU A 95 -12.91 -6.82 6.98
C LEU A 95 -13.98 -7.73 6.38
N THR A 96 -15.18 -7.19 6.19
CA THR A 96 -16.23 -7.82 5.40
C THR A 96 -15.85 -7.87 3.91
N GLU A 97 -16.49 -8.72 3.10
CA GLU A 97 -16.21 -8.80 1.65
C GLU A 97 -16.35 -7.45 0.93
N ALA A 98 -17.36 -6.65 1.32
CA ALA A 98 -17.57 -5.31 0.77
C ALA A 98 -16.43 -4.35 1.14
N GLU A 99 -15.96 -4.40 2.39
CA GLU A 99 -14.84 -3.59 2.88
C GLU A 99 -13.50 -4.02 2.25
N GLN A 100 -13.26 -5.33 2.08
CA GLN A 100 -12.09 -5.85 1.38
C GLN A 100 -12.06 -5.36 -0.07
N LYS A 101 -13.20 -5.42 -0.76
CA LYS A 101 -13.34 -4.89 -2.11
C LYS A 101 -13.05 -3.39 -2.15
N GLU A 102 -13.65 -2.60 -1.26
CA GLU A 102 -13.40 -1.16 -1.19
C GLU A 102 -11.92 -0.86 -0.94
N TYR A 103 -11.28 -1.59 -0.03
CA TYR A 103 -9.86 -1.44 0.28
C TYR A 103 -8.99 -1.66 -0.96
N VAL A 104 -9.19 -2.77 -1.68
CA VAL A 104 -8.42 -3.09 -2.88
C VAL A 104 -8.72 -2.13 -4.03
N ASP A 105 -9.99 -1.79 -4.25
CA ASP A 105 -10.39 -0.85 -5.31
C ASP A 105 -9.74 0.53 -5.10
N ARG A 106 -9.57 0.96 -3.86
CA ARG A 106 -8.96 2.27 -3.57
C ARG A 106 -7.44 2.21 -3.48
N THR A 107 -6.84 1.09 -3.10
CA THR A 107 -5.37 1.00 -2.95
C THR A 107 -4.67 0.49 -4.21
N ILE A 108 -5.25 -0.49 -4.90
CA ILE A 108 -4.62 -1.22 -6.01
C ILE A 108 -5.10 -0.72 -7.37
N GLU A 109 -6.41 -0.48 -7.55
CA GLU A 109 -6.96 -0.08 -8.84
C GLU A 109 -6.31 1.20 -9.43
N PRO A 110 -5.96 2.24 -8.63
CA PRO A 110 -5.24 3.39 -9.14
C PRO A 110 -3.86 3.05 -9.73
N LEU A 111 -3.19 2.00 -9.24
CA LEU A 111 -1.93 1.52 -9.81
C LEU A 111 -2.17 1.02 -11.23
N PHE A 112 -3.25 0.28 -11.46
CA PHE A 112 -3.59 -0.24 -12.79
C PHE A 112 -3.81 0.88 -13.79
N GLU A 113 -4.56 1.92 -13.42
CA GLU A 113 -4.80 3.03 -14.33
C GLU A 113 -3.51 3.74 -14.75
N VAL A 114 -2.60 3.95 -13.80
CA VAL A 114 -1.31 4.60 -14.07
C VAL A 114 -0.47 3.74 -15.00
N ILE A 115 -0.41 2.43 -14.73
CA ILE A 115 0.32 1.48 -15.55
C ILE A 115 -0.28 1.42 -16.96
N ASP A 116 -1.59 1.22 -17.11
CA ASP A 116 -2.29 1.13 -18.39
C ASP A 116 -2.07 2.38 -19.24
N LYS A 117 -2.26 3.57 -18.65
CA LYS A 117 -1.99 4.85 -19.32
C LYS A 117 -0.53 4.99 -19.73
N GLY A 118 0.39 4.51 -18.90
CA GLY A 118 1.82 4.50 -19.21
C GLY A 118 2.18 3.58 -20.36
N LEU A 119 1.71 2.33 -20.32
CA LEU A 119 1.95 1.33 -21.36
C LEU A 119 1.39 1.79 -22.72
N LYS A 120 0.25 2.48 -22.74
CA LYS A 120 -0.36 2.99 -23.99
C LYS A 120 0.51 4.02 -24.71
N VAL A 121 1.22 4.88 -23.99
CA VAL A 121 2.01 5.97 -24.58
C VAL A 121 3.46 5.60 -24.89
N MET A 122 3.95 4.46 -24.40
CA MET A 122 5.34 4.05 -24.61
C MET A 122 5.55 3.30 -25.94
N PRO A 123 6.78 3.32 -26.50
CA PRO A 123 7.16 2.52 -27.66
C PRO A 123 6.96 1.02 -27.44
N LEU A 124 6.68 0.28 -28.52
CA LEU A 124 6.36 -1.16 -28.47
C LEU A 124 7.46 -2.00 -27.80
N GLU A 125 8.73 -1.75 -28.13
CA GLU A 125 9.86 -2.52 -27.58
C GLU A 125 10.06 -2.27 -26.08
N GLU A 126 9.77 -1.05 -25.63
CA GLU A 126 9.82 -0.69 -24.21
C GLU A 126 8.66 -1.32 -23.44
N ARG A 127 7.44 -1.28 -24.02
CA ARG A 127 6.27 -1.99 -23.50
C ARG A 127 6.55 -3.46 -23.30
N LYS A 128 7.09 -4.14 -24.33
CA LYS A 128 7.45 -5.55 -24.27
C LYS A 128 8.45 -5.84 -23.15
N ARG A 129 9.47 -4.98 -22.97
CA ARG A 129 10.48 -5.15 -21.91
C ARG A 129 9.85 -5.08 -20.52
N ILE A 130 9.01 -4.07 -20.26
CA ILE A 130 8.37 -3.88 -18.95
C ILE A 130 7.40 -5.04 -18.65
N VAL A 131 6.57 -5.41 -19.62
CA VAL A 131 5.62 -6.52 -19.50
C VAL A 131 6.33 -7.86 -19.29
N THR A 132 7.41 -8.12 -20.03
CA THR A 132 8.17 -9.38 -19.89
C THR A 132 8.79 -9.51 -18.50
N ARG A 133 9.30 -8.40 -17.94
CA ARG A 133 9.85 -8.42 -16.58
C ARG A 133 8.75 -8.61 -15.54
N MET A 134 7.63 -7.89 -15.67
CA MET A 134 6.46 -8.07 -14.81
C MET A 134 6.00 -9.53 -14.79
N ARG A 135 5.94 -10.20 -15.95
CA ARG A 135 5.63 -11.63 -16.03
C ARG A 135 6.62 -12.49 -15.22
N GLY A 136 7.90 -12.16 -15.27
CA GLY A 136 8.93 -12.79 -14.44
C GLY A 136 8.70 -12.57 -12.94
N ASP A 137 8.39 -11.33 -12.56
CA ASP A 137 8.13 -10.92 -11.17
C ASP A 137 6.90 -11.67 -10.58
N VAL A 138 5.81 -11.78 -11.35
CA VAL A 138 4.61 -12.55 -10.95
C VAL A 138 4.89 -14.06 -10.83
N LYS A 139 5.64 -14.64 -11.78
CA LYS A 139 6.03 -16.05 -11.71
C LYS A 139 6.92 -16.34 -10.49
N GLY A 140 7.84 -15.42 -10.19
CA GLY A 140 8.70 -15.51 -9.00
C GLY A 140 7.93 -15.49 -7.68
N MET A 141 6.88 -14.66 -7.56
CA MET A 141 6.03 -14.63 -6.36
C MET A 141 5.22 -15.91 -6.19
N ARG A 142 4.66 -16.48 -7.28
CA ARG A 142 3.87 -17.72 -7.21
C ARG A 142 4.72 -18.94 -6.87
N GLY A 143 5.98 -19.00 -7.28
CA GLY A 143 6.88 -20.11 -6.99
C GLY A 143 7.24 -20.29 -5.51
N ASN A 144 7.06 -19.24 -4.69
CA ASN A 144 7.34 -19.26 -3.25
C ASN A 144 6.10 -19.43 -2.36
N ASN A 145 4.89 -19.41 -2.93
CA ASN A 145 3.65 -19.58 -2.17
C ASN A 145 3.20 -21.05 -2.24
N ALA A 146 3.11 -21.72 -1.08
CA ALA A 146 2.60 -23.09 -0.95
C ALA A 146 1.12 -23.26 -1.44
N GLU A 147 0.40 -22.15 -1.67
CA GLU A 147 -0.94 -22.14 -2.29
C GLU A 147 -0.93 -22.20 -3.84
N GLY A 148 0.24 -22.04 -4.49
CA GLY A 148 0.39 -22.14 -5.95
C GLY A 148 0.09 -23.54 -6.53
N ASP A 149 -0.02 -24.55 -5.67
CA ASP A 149 -0.28 -25.94 -6.03
C ASP A 149 -1.78 -26.31 -6.11
N ARG A 150 -2.72 -25.40 -5.78
CA ARG A 150 -4.16 -25.71 -5.76
C ARG A 150 -4.96 -25.26 -6.99
N LEU A 151 -4.32 -24.66 -7.99
CA LEU A 151 -4.99 -24.33 -9.26
C LEU A 151 -4.93 -25.55 -10.19
N ALA A 152 -6.05 -25.88 -10.82
CA ALA A 152 -6.07 -26.90 -11.86
C ALA A 152 -5.08 -26.51 -12.97
N GLU A 153 -4.41 -27.48 -13.59
CA GLU A 153 -3.46 -27.27 -14.68
C GLU A 153 -4.04 -26.39 -15.81
N GLN A 154 -5.36 -26.50 -16.03
CA GLN A 154 -6.12 -25.73 -17.01
C GLN A 154 -6.22 -24.24 -16.63
N ASP A 155 -6.49 -23.93 -15.36
CA ASP A 155 -6.53 -22.56 -14.86
C ASP A 155 -5.14 -21.92 -14.88
N ARG A 156 -4.09 -22.72 -14.63
CA ARG A 156 -2.71 -22.25 -14.76
C ARG A 156 -2.40 -21.83 -16.19
N LYS A 157 -2.71 -22.67 -17.18
CA LYS A 157 -2.48 -22.35 -18.59
C LYS A 157 -3.31 -21.16 -19.06
N PHE A 158 -4.60 -21.11 -18.72
CA PHE A 158 -5.47 -19.99 -19.06
C PHE A 158 -4.95 -18.65 -18.49
N MET A 159 -4.51 -18.67 -17.23
CA MET A 159 -3.93 -17.50 -16.59
C MET A 159 -2.57 -17.10 -17.21
N GLU A 160 -1.75 -18.08 -17.61
CA GLU A 160 -0.51 -17.82 -18.33
C GLU A 160 -0.73 -17.25 -19.74
N ASP A 161 -1.77 -17.72 -20.43
CA ASP A 161 -2.15 -17.26 -21.78
C ASP A 161 -2.71 -15.83 -21.72
N ILE A 162 -3.62 -15.51 -20.77
CA ILE A 162 -4.10 -14.13 -20.57
C ILE A 162 -2.94 -13.22 -20.17
N MET A 163 -2.06 -13.63 -19.26
CA MET A 163 -0.86 -12.84 -18.93
C MET A 163 0.06 -12.62 -20.13
N ALA A 164 0.09 -13.55 -21.09
CA ALA A 164 0.91 -13.45 -22.28
C ALA A 164 0.31 -12.47 -23.31
N GLU A 165 -1.01 -12.42 -23.43
CA GLU A 165 -1.73 -11.54 -24.36
C GLU A 165 -1.98 -10.14 -23.78
N ASP A 166 -2.52 -10.05 -22.57
CA ASP A 166 -2.78 -8.80 -21.85
C ASP A 166 -2.61 -8.98 -20.32
N PRO A 167 -1.43 -8.65 -19.76
CA PRO A 167 -1.17 -8.73 -18.32
C PRO A 167 -2.13 -7.84 -17.51
N MET A 168 -2.61 -6.74 -18.09
CA MET A 168 -3.52 -5.83 -17.39
C MET A 168 -4.93 -6.42 -17.30
N LEU A 169 -5.35 -7.20 -18.30
CA LEU A 169 -6.62 -7.93 -18.25
C LEU A 169 -6.61 -8.97 -17.14
N PHE A 170 -5.55 -9.79 -17.07
CA PHE A 170 -5.35 -10.77 -15.99
C PHE A 170 -5.50 -10.11 -14.61
N LEU A 171 -4.87 -8.95 -14.43
CA LEU A 171 -4.88 -8.23 -13.17
C LEU A 171 -6.25 -7.66 -12.81
N ARG A 172 -7.04 -7.23 -13.80
CA ARG A 172 -8.39 -6.70 -13.59
C ARG A 172 -9.36 -7.78 -13.14
N GLU A 173 -9.22 -8.97 -13.70
CA GLU A 173 -10.06 -10.14 -13.42
C GLU A 173 -9.64 -10.92 -12.16
N ALA A 174 -8.43 -10.66 -11.65
CA ALA A 174 -7.93 -11.29 -10.43
C ALA A 174 -8.85 -11.06 -9.22
N SER A 175 -8.92 -12.04 -8.33
CA SER A 175 -9.69 -11.93 -7.08
C SER A 175 -9.12 -10.83 -6.17
N VAL A 176 -9.92 -10.34 -5.22
CA VAL A 176 -9.51 -9.28 -4.28
C VAL A 176 -8.20 -9.65 -3.55
N LYS A 177 -8.10 -10.89 -3.06
CA LYS A 177 -6.89 -11.41 -2.42
C LYS A 177 -5.69 -11.43 -3.39
N GLN A 178 -5.90 -11.91 -4.63
CA GLN A 178 -4.85 -11.95 -5.64
C GLN A 178 -4.36 -10.54 -6.03
N LYS A 179 -5.26 -9.56 -6.16
CA LYS A 179 -4.88 -8.16 -6.40
C LYS A 179 -3.99 -7.59 -5.29
N LEU A 180 -4.29 -7.93 -4.03
CA LEU A 180 -3.48 -7.52 -2.89
C LEU A 180 -2.10 -8.18 -2.88
N GLU A 181 -2.03 -9.48 -3.18
CA GLU A 181 -0.77 -10.22 -3.32
C GLU A 181 0.11 -9.64 -4.43
N LEU A 182 -0.50 -9.15 -5.51
CA LEU A 182 0.20 -8.58 -6.66
C LEU A 182 0.60 -7.11 -6.47
N ALA A 183 0.15 -6.46 -5.39
CA ALA A 183 0.47 -5.07 -5.10
C ALA A 183 1.97 -4.72 -5.19
N PRO A 184 2.94 -5.53 -4.68
CA PRO A 184 4.36 -5.22 -4.82
C PRO A 184 4.82 -5.15 -6.28
N VAL A 185 4.31 -6.05 -7.13
CA VAL A 185 4.65 -6.09 -8.56
C VAL A 185 4.10 -4.85 -9.27
N LEU A 186 2.89 -4.44 -8.90
CA LEU A 186 2.24 -3.26 -9.46
C LEU A 186 2.92 -1.96 -9.04
N GLU A 187 3.36 -1.86 -7.79
CA GLU A 187 4.11 -0.71 -7.29
C GLU A 187 5.46 -0.55 -8.01
N ASP A 188 6.20 -1.65 -8.17
CA ASP A 188 7.47 -1.63 -8.91
C ASP A 188 7.25 -1.30 -10.41
N MET A 189 6.21 -1.88 -11.02
CA MET A 189 5.84 -1.57 -12.39
C MET A 189 5.45 -0.09 -12.56
N GLN A 190 4.66 0.46 -11.64
CA GLN A 190 4.32 1.88 -11.61
C GLN A 190 5.59 2.73 -11.53
N GLY A 191 6.52 2.37 -10.63
CA GLY A 191 7.80 3.06 -10.48
C GLY A 191 8.62 3.09 -11.76
N ARG A 192 8.67 1.96 -12.50
CA ARG A 192 9.35 1.87 -13.80
C ARG A 192 8.67 2.73 -14.86
N VAL A 193 7.36 2.62 -14.99
CA VAL A 193 6.55 3.38 -15.96
C VAL A 193 6.69 4.89 -15.74
N GLN A 194 6.73 5.33 -14.48
CA GLN A 194 6.88 6.74 -14.13
C GLN A 194 8.35 7.21 -14.19
N GLY A 195 9.30 6.36 -13.83
CA GLY A 195 10.74 6.67 -13.87
C GLY A 195 11.26 6.91 -15.28
N LEU A 196 10.62 6.32 -16.30
CA LEU A 196 10.93 6.54 -17.71
C LEU A 196 10.36 7.85 -18.28
N ARG A 197 9.45 8.52 -17.56
CA ARG A 197 8.90 9.84 -17.95
C ARG A 197 9.73 11.02 -17.41
N ARG A 198 10.86 10.76 -16.74
CA ARG A 198 11.78 11.79 -16.23
C ARG A 198 12.98 11.95 -17.14
#